data_AF-A0A7C1BCB8-F1
#
_entry.id   AF-A0A7C1BCB8-F1
#
_cell.length_a   1.000
_cell.length_b   1.000
_cell.length_c   1.000
_cell.angle_alpha   90.00
_cell.angle_beta   90.00
_cell.angle_gamma   90.00
#
_symmetry.space_group_name_H-M   'P 1'
#
loop_
_entity.id
_entity.type
_entity.pdbx_description
1 polymer ?
#
loop_
_entity_poly.entity_id
_entity_poly.type
_entity_poly.pdbx_seq_one_letter_code
_entity_poly.pdbx_strand_id
1 'polypeptide(L)'
;MNYGIGWYWGKVTTSTYSLVWAQIEKSNHRFERYAVVNVDGGGFYNISPDKIDITFDDFIRSHLRRTPTTITLRIQDTVDGVPIDVDVKMKAEGIHYNAVITAPYWRYHVASEGTISIDSRREKVNKTQIMEILRFS
;
A
#
# COMPACT_ATOMS: atom_id res chain seq x y z
N MET A 1 9.17 20.62 8.11
CA MET A 1 7.78 20.16 8.20
C MET A 1 7.78 18.74 8.77
N ASN A 2 7.09 18.48 9.88
CA ASN A 2 7.11 17.16 10.55
C ASN A 2 6.02 16.18 10.05
N TYR A 3 5.10 16.64 9.19
CA TYR A 3 3.97 15.84 8.70
C TYR A 3 4.33 14.92 7.53
N GLY A 4 5.20 15.34 6.61
CA GLY A 4 5.63 14.56 5.43
C GLY A 4 5.63 15.42 4.16
N ILE A 5 6.44 15.05 3.17
CA ILE A 5 6.52 15.68 1.83
C ILE A 5 5.60 15.01 0.81
N GLY A 6 4.97 13.90 1.20
CA GLY A 6 4.00 13.16 0.40
C GLY A 6 3.68 11.83 1.04
N TRP A 7 2.83 11.06 0.39
CA TRP A 7 2.52 9.70 0.79
C TRP A 7 2.12 8.82 -0.38
N TYR A 8 2.27 7.53 -0.16
CA TYR A 8 1.62 6.46 -0.89
C TYR A 8 0.63 5.82 0.06
N TRP A 9 -0.58 5.51 -0.41
CA TRP A 9 -1.48 4.65 0.34
C TRP A 9 -2.24 3.74 -0.62
N GLY A 10 -2.69 2.61 -0.12
CA GLY A 10 -3.57 1.75 -0.87
C GLY A 10 -4.36 0.83 0.03
N LYS A 11 -5.30 0.12 -0.61
CA LYS A 11 -6.01 -0.99 0.04
C LYS A 11 -5.94 -2.24 -0.83
N VAL A 12 -5.85 -3.38 -0.16
CA VAL A 12 -5.98 -4.69 -0.77
C VAL A 12 -7.06 -5.43 0.00
N THR A 13 -8.00 -6.01 -0.72
CA THR A 13 -9.12 -6.75 -0.12
C THR A 13 -9.16 -8.15 -0.69
N THR A 14 -9.69 -9.10 0.06
CA THR A 14 -9.99 -10.47 -0.37
C THR A 14 -11.45 -10.79 -0.03
N SER A 15 -11.79 -12.04 0.27
CA SER A 15 -13.15 -12.41 0.72
C SER A 15 -13.39 -12.12 2.18
N THR A 16 -12.36 -12.20 3.03
CA THR A 16 -12.51 -11.92 4.48
C THR A 16 -11.46 -10.99 5.05
N TYR A 17 -10.53 -10.49 4.25
CA TYR A 17 -9.51 -9.56 4.70
C TYR A 17 -9.59 -8.22 3.99
N SER A 18 -9.36 -7.16 4.74
CA SER A 18 -9.07 -5.82 4.21
C SER A 18 -7.79 -5.29 4.82
N LEU A 19 -6.75 -5.21 3.98
CA LEU A 19 -5.46 -4.62 4.30
C LEU A 19 -5.42 -3.17 3.79
N VAL A 20 -5.21 -2.22 4.70
CA VAL A 20 -4.89 -0.83 4.34
C VAL A 20 -3.42 -0.59 4.67
N TRP A 21 -2.69 0.03 3.76
CA TRP A 21 -1.27 0.30 3.92
C TRP A 21 -0.94 1.73 3.50
N ALA A 22 0.13 2.29 4.07
CA ALA A 22 0.64 3.59 3.70
C ALA A 22 2.15 3.68 3.90
N GLN A 23 2.80 4.51 3.08
CA GLN A 23 4.15 5.00 3.28
C GLN A 23 4.12 6.52 3.26
N ILE A 24 4.44 7.16 4.39
CA ILE A 24 4.58 8.61 4.51
C ILE A 24 6.03 8.98 4.23
N GLU A 25 6.25 9.77 3.18
CA GLU A 25 7.58 10.27 2.82
C GLU A 25 7.92 11.48 3.68
N LYS A 26 9.05 11.46 4.40
CA LYS A 26 9.50 12.58 5.25
C LYS A 26 10.62 13.40 4.61
N SER A 27 11.49 12.76 3.84
CA SER A 27 12.58 13.34 3.07
C SER A 27 13.19 12.24 2.18
N ASN A 28 14.20 12.56 1.38
CA ASN A 28 14.96 11.54 0.64
C ASN A 28 15.38 10.41 1.59
N HIS A 29 14.98 9.18 1.26
CA HIS A 29 15.28 7.94 1.99
C HIS A 29 14.77 7.86 3.43
N ARG A 30 13.90 8.78 3.88
CA ARG A 30 13.27 8.72 5.21
C ARG A 30 11.77 8.66 5.07
N PHE A 31 11.19 7.58 5.57
CA PHE A 31 9.76 7.29 5.48
C PHE A 31 9.24 6.60 6.74
N GLU A 32 7.93 6.66 6.94
CA GLU A 32 7.18 5.91 7.95
C GLU A 32 6.19 4.99 7.24
N ARG A 33 6.07 3.73 7.68
CA ARG A 33 5.17 2.74 7.09
C ARG A 33 4.12 2.30 8.08
N TYR A 34 2.92 2.07 7.57
CA TYR A 34 1.76 1.63 8.33
C TYR A 34 1.03 0.57 7.53
N ALA A 35 0.57 -0.47 8.21
CA ALA A 35 -0.33 -1.45 7.65
C ALA A 35 -1.25 -2.00 8.73
N VAL A 36 -2.53 -2.15 8.38
CA VAL A 36 -3.53 -2.77 9.25
C VAL A 36 -4.31 -3.79 8.44
N VAL A 37 -4.36 -5.03 8.93
CA VAL A 37 -5.20 -6.09 8.37
C VAL A 37 -6.46 -6.19 9.22
N ASN A 38 -7.63 -6.01 8.61
CA ASN A 38 -8.92 -6.24 9.23
C ASN A 38 -9.46 -7.61 8.78
N VAL A 39 -10.09 -8.34 9.70
CA VAL A 39 -10.73 -9.63 9.43
C VAL A 39 -12.24 -9.49 9.58
N ASP A 40 -13.01 -9.91 8.57
CA ASP A 40 -14.46 -9.87 8.61
C ASP A 40 -15.01 -10.65 9.80
N GLY A 41 -15.90 -10.02 10.59
CA GLY A 41 -16.46 -10.61 11.80
C GLY A 41 -15.45 -10.82 12.94
N GLY A 42 -14.21 -10.34 12.78
CA GLY A 42 -13.13 -10.43 13.76
C GLY A 42 -12.57 -9.05 14.14
N GLY A 43 -11.32 -9.05 14.60
CA GLY A 43 -10.57 -7.85 14.97
C GLY A 43 -9.67 -7.32 13.86
N PHE A 44 -8.67 -6.53 14.25
CA PHE A 44 -7.64 -5.99 13.38
C PHE A 44 -6.24 -6.30 13.92
N TYR A 45 -5.27 -6.43 13.02
CA TYR A 45 -3.86 -6.59 13.35
C TYR A 45 -3.09 -5.35 12.90
N ASN A 46 -2.49 -4.65 13.85
CA ASN A 46 -1.59 -3.55 13.57
C ASN A 46 -0.19 -4.10 13.32
N ILE A 47 0.33 -3.88 12.11
CA ILE A 47 1.62 -4.44 11.69
C ILE A 47 2.75 -3.55 12.17
N SER A 48 3.80 -4.16 12.71
CA SER A 48 5.00 -3.46 13.13
C SER A 48 5.68 -2.79 11.92
N PRO A 49 6.03 -1.49 11.96
CA PRO A 49 6.56 -0.79 10.78
C PRO A 49 7.82 -1.40 10.15
N ASP A 50 8.67 -2.07 10.93
CA ASP A 50 9.88 -2.75 10.48
C ASP A 50 9.59 -4.05 9.72
N LYS A 51 8.36 -4.56 9.80
CA LYS A 51 7.89 -5.76 9.10
C LYS A 51 7.21 -5.46 7.77
N ILE A 52 7.10 -4.18 7.42
CA ILE A 52 6.45 -3.73 6.19
C ILE A 52 7.54 -3.36 5.17
N ASP A 53 7.58 -4.10 4.07
CA ASP A 53 8.40 -3.77 2.91
C ASP A 53 7.49 -3.32 1.75
N ILE A 54 7.81 -2.15 1.20
CA ILE A 54 7.12 -1.56 0.06
C ILE A 54 8.17 -1.21 -0.97
N THR A 55 8.15 -1.89 -2.11
CA THR A 55 9.02 -1.59 -3.25
C THR A 55 8.24 -0.88 -4.35
N PHE A 56 8.93 0.00 -5.05
CA PHE A 56 8.39 0.77 -6.15
C PHE A 56 9.21 0.47 -7.39
N ASP A 57 8.55 -0.13 -8.38
CA ASP A 57 9.13 -0.61 -9.62
C ASP A 57 8.36 -0.01 -10.80
N ASP A 58 8.94 -0.07 -11.99
CA ASP A 58 8.37 0.42 -13.25
C ASP A 58 7.84 1.86 -13.18
N PHE A 59 8.49 2.81 -13.83
CA PHE A 59 8.13 4.23 -13.67
C PHE A 59 7.71 4.87 -14.98
N ILE A 60 6.68 5.71 -14.90
CA ILE A 60 6.32 6.64 -15.96
C ILE A 60 6.62 8.07 -15.54
N ARG A 61 6.68 8.96 -16.52
CA ARG A 61 6.69 10.40 -16.29
C ARG A 61 5.27 10.93 -16.43
N SER A 62 4.66 11.35 -15.32
CA SER A 62 3.32 11.97 -15.30
C SER A 62 3.42 13.34 -14.64
N HIS A 63 2.96 14.39 -15.35
CA HIS A 63 2.99 15.78 -14.86
C HIS A 63 4.37 16.20 -14.32
N LEU A 64 5.41 15.95 -15.12
CA LEU A 64 6.83 16.19 -14.82
C LEU A 64 7.42 15.36 -13.66
N ARG A 65 6.65 14.45 -13.06
CA ARG A 65 7.09 13.64 -11.93
C ARG A 65 7.32 12.18 -12.32
N ARG A 66 8.33 11.58 -11.71
CA ARG A 66 8.57 10.14 -11.78
C ARG A 66 7.62 9.44 -10.82
N THR A 67 6.83 8.54 -11.38
CA THR A 67 5.64 7.99 -10.74
C THR A 67 5.62 6.48 -10.95
N PRO A 68 5.58 5.67 -9.87
CA PRO A 68 5.63 4.22 -9.99
C PRO A 68 4.33 3.67 -10.56
N THR A 69 4.46 2.59 -11.31
CA THR A 69 3.37 1.86 -11.93
C THR A 69 3.29 0.42 -11.45
N THR A 70 4.33 -0.06 -10.76
CA THR A 70 4.32 -1.32 -10.04
C THR A 70 4.69 -1.05 -8.59
N ILE A 71 3.90 -1.58 -7.66
CA ILE A 71 4.19 -1.57 -6.23
C ILE A 71 4.12 -3.00 -5.72
N THR A 72 5.12 -3.42 -4.95
CA THR A 72 5.07 -4.70 -4.23
C THR A 72 4.97 -4.41 -2.74
N LEU A 73 3.98 -5.01 -2.08
CA LEU A 73 3.81 -4.97 -0.64
C LEU A 73 4.12 -6.34 -0.07
N ARG A 74 5.10 -6.40 0.83
CA ARG A 74 5.45 -7.60 1.59
C ARG A 74 5.37 -7.34 3.07
N ILE A 75 4.74 -8.24 3.80
CA ILE A 75 4.63 -8.20 5.25
C ILE A 75 4.91 -9.59 5.80
N GLN A 76 5.79 -9.66 6.80
CA GLN A 76 6.00 -10.88 7.59
C GLN A 76 6.10 -10.50 9.06
N ASP A 77 5.00 -10.70 9.79
CA ASP A 77 4.88 -10.29 11.19
C ASP A 77 4.23 -11.39 12.05
N THR A 78 4.32 -11.25 13.37
CA THR A 78 3.57 -12.06 14.34
C THR A 78 2.99 -11.13 15.39
N VAL A 79 1.67 -10.95 15.36
CA VAL A 79 0.94 -10.05 16.26
C VAL A 79 0.16 -10.88 17.25
N ASP A 80 0.46 -10.74 18.54
CA ASP A 80 -0.18 -11.50 19.63
C ASP A 80 -0.16 -13.04 19.41
N GLY A 81 0.93 -13.55 18.84
CA GLY A 81 1.10 -14.98 18.53
C GLY A 81 0.45 -15.43 17.22
N VAL A 82 -0.23 -14.54 16.50
CA VAL A 82 -0.84 -14.83 15.19
C VAL A 82 0.14 -14.48 14.07
N PRO A 83 0.57 -15.45 13.24
CA PRO A 83 1.45 -15.17 12.11
C PRO A 83 0.68 -14.48 10.99
N ILE A 84 1.32 -13.48 10.38
CA ILE A 84 0.77 -12.68 9.28
C ILE A 84 1.80 -12.65 8.15
N ASP A 85 1.39 -13.11 6.97
CA ASP A 85 2.20 -13.09 5.76
C ASP A 85 1.42 -12.46 4.60
N VAL A 86 1.96 -11.41 4.00
CA VAL A 86 1.39 -10.74 2.83
C VAL A 86 2.47 -10.66 1.76
N ASP A 87 2.12 -11.05 0.54
CA ASP A 87 2.93 -10.80 -0.65
C ASP A 87 1.97 -10.43 -1.78
N VAL A 88 1.89 -9.14 -2.11
CA VAL A 88 0.96 -8.61 -3.10
C VAL A 88 1.68 -7.66 -4.04
N LYS A 89 1.57 -7.95 -5.34
CA LYS A 89 2.01 -7.09 -6.42
C LYS A 89 0.82 -6.32 -6.98
N MET A 90 0.97 -5.01 -7.10
CA MET A 90 -0.04 -4.08 -7.60
C MET A 90 0.51 -3.39 -8.83
N LYS A 91 -0.12 -3.63 -9.99
CA LYS A 91 0.27 -3.02 -11.27
C LYS A 91 -0.80 -2.05 -11.75
N ALA A 92 -0.40 -0.83 -12.08
CA ALA A 92 -1.29 0.21 -12.58
C ALA A 92 -1.90 -0.17 -13.93
N GLU A 93 -3.23 -0.15 -13.98
CA GLU A 93 -4.03 -0.26 -15.21
C GLU A 93 -4.51 1.12 -15.67
N GLY A 94 -4.74 2.03 -14.71
CA GLY A 94 -5.15 3.40 -14.98
C GLY A 94 -4.63 4.35 -13.91
N ILE A 95 -4.23 5.56 -14.32
CA ILE A 95 -3.70 6.60 -13.44
C ILE A 95 -4.41 7.92 -13.74
N HIS A 96 -5.14 8.43 -12.76
CA HIS A 96 -5.85 9.70 -12.84
C HIS A 96 -5.10 10.73 -12.02
N TYR A 97 -4.66 11.80 -12.69
CA TYR A 97 -4.07 12.95 -12.03
C TYR A 97 -5.14 13.95 -11.61
N ASN A 98 -5.00 14.50 -10.42
CA ASN A 98 -5.76 15.64 -9.93
C ASN A 98 -4.88 16.53 -9.04
N ALA A 99 -5.40 17.67 -8.60
CA ALA A 99 -4.80 18.50 -7.56
C ALA A 99 -5.74 18.57 -6.35
N VAL A 100 -5.25 18.17 -5.18
CA VAL A 100 -6.00 18.27 -3.91
C VAL A 100 -5.36 19.39 -3.09
N ILE A 101 -6.10 20.48 -2.84
CA ILE A 101 -5.60 21.64 -2.06
C ILE A 101 -4.22 22.09 -2.59
N THR A 102 -4.09 22.21 -3.92
CA THR A 102 -2.85 22.54 -4.68
C THR A 102 -1.75 21.49 -4.73
N ALA A 103 -1.84 20.38 -3.98
CA ALA A 103 -0.86 19.31 -4.02
C ALA A 103 -1.15 18.33 -5.19
N PRO A 104 -0.13 18.01 -6.02
CA PRO A 104 -0.21 16.95 -7.01
C PRO A 104 -0.66 15.61 -6.40
N TYR A 105 -1.71 15.04 -7.00
CA TYR A 105 -2.35 13.84 -6.52
C TYR A 105 -2.61 12.88 -7.69
N TRP A 106 -2.31 11.60 -7.49
CA TRP A 106 -2.55 10.54 -8.45
C TRP A 106 -3.37 9.45 -7.80
N ARG A 107 -4.53 9.14 -8.37
CA ARG A 107 -5.34 7.97 -8.02
C ARG A 107 -5.12 6.89 -9.07
N TYR A 108 -4.98 5.65 -8.60
CA TYR A 108 -4.71 4.51 -9.46
C TYR A 108 -5.84 3.51 -9.38
N HIS A 109 -6.07 2.86 -10.51
CA HIS A 109 -6.68 1.54 -10.58
C HIS A 109 -5.54 0.54 -10.80
N VAL A 110 -5.40 -0.42 -9.88
CA VAL A 110 -4.30 -1.40 -9.94
C VAL A 110 -4.84 -2.82 -10.00
N ALA A 111 -4.38 -3.60 -10.98
CA ALA A 111 -4.49 -5.05 -10.95
C ALA A 111 -3.62 -5.57 -9.81
N SER A 112 -4.25 -6.20 -8.81
CA SER A 112 -3.54 -6.72 -7.64
C SER A 112 -3.57 -8.24 -7.64
N GLU A 113 -2.40 -8.84 -7.53
CA GLU A 113 -2.18 -10.28 -7.51
C GLU A 113 -1.27 -10.67 -6.35
N GLY A 114 -1.55 -11.78 -5.68
CA GLY A 114 -0.72 -12.24 -4.56
C GLY A 114 -1.51 -13.00 -3.50
N THR A 115 -1.03 -12.98 -2.25
CA THR A 115 -1.70 -13.64 -1.13
C THR A 115 -1.65 -12.83 0.16
N ILE A 116 -2.69 -13.03 0.98
CA ILE A 116 -2.75 -12.61 2.38
C ILE A 116 -3.00 -13.86 3.21
N SER A 117 -2.14 -14.14 4.18
CA SER A 117 -2.24 -15.26 5.12
C SER A 117 -2.29 -14.72 6.54
N ILE A 118 -3.30 -15.13 7.30
CA ILE A 118 -3.46 -14.81 8.72
C ILE A 118 -3.71 -16.14 9.44
N ASP A 119 -2.83 -16.47 10.39
CA ASP A 119 -2.78 -17.79 11.01
C ASP A 119 -2.73 -18.91 9.95
N SER A 120 -3.69 -19.84 9.97
CA SER A 120 -3.79 -20.99 9.08
C SER A 120 -4.55 -20.68 7.78
N ARG A 121 -5.19 -19.51 7.68
CA ARG A 121 -6.02 -19.15 6.53
C ARG A 121 -5.26 -18.27 5.55
N ARG A 122 -5.22 -18.72 4.30
CA ARG A 122 -4.57 -18.03 3.18
C ARG A 122 -5.59 -17.71 2.10
N GLU A 123 -5.64 -16.45 1.69
CA GLU A 123 -6.50 -15.97 0.61
C GLU A 123 -5.69 -15.42 -0.55
N LYS A 124 -6.15 -15.70 -1.77
CA LYS A 124 -5.57 -15.13 -2.98
C LYS A 124 -6.14 -13.74 -3.22
N VAL A 125 -5.26 -12.83 -3.60
CA VAL A 125 -5.60 -11.54 -4.19
C VAL A 125 -5.54 -11.72 -5.70
N ASN A 126 -6.65 -11.41 -6.38
CA ASN A 126 -6.70 -11.34 -7.84
C ASN A 126 -7.88 -10.46 -8.25
N LYS A 127 -7.76 -9.14 -8.05
CA LYS A 127 -8.78 -8.17 -8.44
C LYS A 127 -8.22 -6.75 -8.51
N THR A 128 -8.94 -5.88 -9.21
CA THR A 128 -8.62 -4.44 -9.27
C THR A 128 -8.85 -3.79 -7.90
N GLN A 129 -7.88 -2.97 -7.47
CA GLN A 129 -7.90 -2.20 -6.22
C GLN A 129 -7.61 -0.71 -6.51
N ILE A 130 -7.56 0.08 -5.44
CA ILE A 130 -7.21 1.50 -5.48
C ILE A 130 -5.96 1.74 -4.64
N MET A 131 -5.05 2.54 -5.19
CA MET A 131 -3.96 3.18 -4.46
C MET A 131 -3.91 4.66 -4.84
N GLU A 132 -3.28 5.47 -4.01
CA GLU A 132 -3.12 6.90 -4.26
C GLU A 132 -1.73 7.37 -3.87
N ILE A 133 -1.27 8.40 -4.57
CA ILE A 133 -0.01 9.08 -4.31
C ILE A 133 -0.32 10.56 -4.19
N LEU A 134 0.16 11.19 -3.12
CA LEU A 134 0.13 12.64 -2.97
C LEU A 134 1.56 13.13 -2.74
N ARG A 135 1.93 14.26 -3.37
CA ARG A 135 3.23 14.91 -3.14
C ARG A 135 3.02 16.41 -2.98
N PHE A 136 3.63 16.99 -1.95
CA PHE A 136 3.55 18.43 -1.65
C PHE A 136 4.67 19.25 -2.30
N SER A 137 5.80 18.62 -2.61
CA SER A 137 7.00 19.24 -3.19
C SER A 137 7.49 18.45 -4.38
#